data_AF-A0A6B3FIT0-F1
#
_entry.id   AF-A0A6B3FIT0-F1
#
_cell.length_a   1.000
_cell.length_b   1.000
_cell.length_c   1.000
_cell.angle_alpha   90.00
_cell.angle_beta   90.00
_cell.angle_gamma   90.00
#
_symmetry.space_group_name_H-M   'P 1'
#
loop_
_entity.id
_entity.type
_entity.pdbx_description
1 polymer ?
#
loop_
_entity_poly.entity_id
_entity_poly.type
_entity_poly.pdbx_seq_one_letter_code
_entity_poly.pdbx_strand_id
1 'polypeptide(L)' 'GRRPVARACLDWTERRPHLAGHAGALLCRHSLDQGWCRRPGTDRAVEITPEGERRLGDLLGIAADAWRPTR' A
#
# COMPACT_ATOMS: atom_id res chain seq x y z
N GLY A 1 -19.04 16.89 1.04
CA GLY A 1 -18.30 16.70 2.30
C GLY A 1 -16.81 16.53 2.00
N ARG A 2 -15.92 17.06 2.84
CA ARG A 2 -14.46 16.96 2.65
C ARG A 2 -13.99 15.51 2.84
N ARG A 3 -13.12 15.00 1.97
CA ARG A 3 -12.52 13.65 2.14
C ARG A 3 -11.81 13.59 3.51
N PRO A 4 -12.04 12.52 4.31
CA PRO A 4 -11.33 12.35 5.57
C PRO A 4 -9.83 12.19 5.32
N VAL A 5 -9.01 12.63 6.28
CA VAL A 5 -7.55 12.49 6.21
C VAL A 5 -7.16 11.02 6.15
N ALA A 6 -7.67 10.21 7.08
CA ALA A 6 -7.48 8.77 7.12
C ALA A 6 -8.80 8.09 7.49
N ARG A 7 -9.04 6.90 6.93
CA ARG A 7 -10.09 5.98 7.36
C ARG A 7 -9.69 4.55 7.02
N ALA A 8 -10.23 3.58 7.75
CA ALA A 8 -10.21 2.20 7.30
C ALA A 8 -11.19 2.01 6.14
N CYS A 9 -10.79 1.28 5.10
CA CYS A 9 -11.64 0.85 4.00
C CYS A 9 -11.44 -0.64 3.77
N LEU A 10 -12.51 -1.40 3.59
CA LEU A 10 -12.42 -2.83 3.30
C LEU A 10 -11.99 -3.03 1.84
N ASP A 11 -10.90 -3.75 1.63
CA ASP A 11 -10.59 -4.31 0.32
C ASP A 11 -11.46 -5.56 0.12
N TRP A 12 -12.30 -5.57 -0.92
CA TRP A 12 -13.24 -6.67 -1.17
C TRP A 12 -12.55 -7.94 -1.71
N THR A 13 -11.39 -7.78 -2.35
CA THR A 13 -10.61 -8.87 -2.92
C THR A 13 -9.85 -9.60 -1.80
N GLU A 14 -9.13 -8.85 -0.97
CA GLU A 14 -8.31 -9.40 0.12
C GLU A 14 -9.10 -9.59 1.42
N ARG A 15 -10.31 -9.02 1.51
CA ARG A 15 -11.16 -9.00 2.72
C ARG A 15 -10.43 -8.41 3.94
N ARG A 16 -9.54 -7.45 3.71
CA ARG A 16 -8.72 -6.80 4.74
C ARG A 16 -8.93 -5.28 4.74
N PRO A 17 -8.96 -4.63 5.91
CA PRO A 17 -8.95 -3.18 5.97
C PRO A 17 -7.62 -2.62 5.43
N HIS A 18 -7.70 -1.58 4.60
CA HIS A 18 -6.56 -0.80 4.13
C HIS A 18 -6.73 0.68 4.51
N LEU A 19 -5.60 1.40 4.51
CA LEU A 19 -5.60 2.85 4.71
C LEU A 19 -6.23 3.54 3.50
N ALA A 20 -7.35 4.23 3.73
CA ALA A 20 -8.02 5.08 2.76
C ALA A 20 -8.09 6.53 3.27
N GLY A 21 -8.66 7.41 2.46
CA GLY A 21 -8.70 8.85 2.73
C GLY A 21 -7.67 9.62 1.92
N HIS A 22 -7.34 10.83 2.36
CA HIS A 22 -6.33 11.65 1.70
C HIS A 22 -4.92 11.08 1.89
N ALA A 23 -4.58 10.64 3.10
CA ALA A 23 -3.29 10.05 3.43
C ALA A 23 -3.02 8.78 2.64
N GLY A 24 -3.97 7.83 2.60
CA GLY A 24 -3.80 6.58 1.84
C GLY A 24 -3.60 6.82 0.33
N ALA A 25 -4.29 7.80 -0.24
CA ALA A 25 -4.11 8.14 -1.66
C ALA A 25 -2.75 8.80 -1.94
N LEU A 26 -2.29 9.70 -1.06
CA LEU A 26 -0.97 10.31 -1.19
C LEU A 26 0.16 9.28 -0.99
N LEU A 27 0.02 8.38 -0.02
CA LEU A 27 0.97 7.29 0.19
C LEU A 27 1.04 6.38 -1.03
N CYS A 28 -0.12 5.94 -1.54
CA CYS A 28 -0.18 5.11 -2.75
C CYS A 28 0.49 5.79 -3.95
N ARG A 29 0.18 7.07 -4.18
CA ARG A 29 0.79 7.85 -5.25
C ARG A 29 2.31 7.98 -5.06
N HIS A 30 2.76 8.35 -3.87
CA HIS A 30 4.19 8.50 -3.58
C HIS A 30 4.95 7.20 -3.82
N SER A 31 4.44 6.07 -3.31
CA SER A 31 5.06 4.76 -3.51
C SER A 31 5.14 4.35 -4.98
N LEU A 32 4.13 4.69 -5.79
CA LEU A 32 4.17 4.49 -7.25
C LEU A 32 5.18 5.42 -7.93
N ASP A 33 5.16 6.71 -7.58
CA ASP A 33 6.06 7.74 -8.16
C ASP A 33 7.54 7.44 -7.84
N GLN A 34 7.83 6.84 -6.68
CA GLN A 34 9.18 6.41 -6.28
C GLN A 34 9.58 5.01 -6.81
N GLY A 35 8.67 4.29 -7.47
CA GLY A 35 8.92 2.93 -7.93
C GLY A 35 9.00 1.87 -6.80
N TRP A 36 8.54 2.19 -5.60
CA TRP A 36 8.43 1.24 -4.48
C TRP A 36 7.27 0.26 -4.71
N CYS A 37 6.23 0.71 -5.39
CA CYS A 37 5.15 -0.14 -5.87
C CYS A 37 5.01 -0.01 -7.39
N ARG A 38 4.45 -1.04 -8.02
CA ARG A 38 4.07 -1.04 -9.44
C ARG A 38 2.67 -1.61 -9.63
N ARG A 39 2.06 -1.35 -10.78
CA ARG A 39 0.80 -1.98 -11.20
C ARG A 39 1.12 -3.12 -12.17
N PRO A 40 0.85 -4.38 -11.81
CA PRO A 40 1.13 -5.51 -12.69
C PRO A 40 0.14 -5.65 -13.86
N GLY A 41 -0.96 -4.89 -13.88
CA GLY A 41 -1.99 -4.94 -14.92
C GLY A 41 -2.95 -3.74 -14.92
N THR A 42 -4.13 -3.92 -15.52
CA THR A 42 -5.19 -2.90 -15.62
C THR A 42 -6.12 -2.86 -14.40
N ASP A 43 -5.92 -3.77 -13.45
CA ASP A 43 -6.69 -3.86 -12.22
C ASP A 43 -6.23 -2.83 -11.17
N ARG A 44 -6.87 -2.86 -10.01
CA ARG A 44 -6.51 -2.04 -8.85
C ARG A 44 -5.35 -2.64 -8.06
N ALA A 45 -4.72 -3.71 -8.54
CA ALA A 45 -3.65 -4.36 -7.82
C ALA A 45 -2.40 -3.47 -7.79
N VAL A 46 -1.63 -3.65 -6.73
CA VAL A 46 -0.33 -3.03 -6.54
C VAL A 46 0.61 -4.09 -6.01
N GLU A 47 1.81 -4.13 -6.57
CA GLU A 47 2.86 -5.05 -6.16
C GLU A 47 4.02 -4.23 -5.61
N ILE A 48 4.55 -4.62 -4.46
CA ILE A 48 5.75 -4.01 -3.88
C ILE A 48 6.98 -4.52 -4.65
N THR A 49 7.84 -3.61 -5.09
CA THR A 49 9.10 -3.95 -5.77
C THR A 49 10.17 -4.33 -4.75
N PRO A 50 11.29 -4.97 -5.16
CA PRO A 50 12.40 -5.23 -4.24
C PRO A 50 12.97 -3.97 -3.58
N GLU A 51 12.99 -2.83 -4.29
CA GLU A 51 13.36 -1.55 -3.69
C GLU A 51 12.31 -1.07 -2.68
N GLY A 52 11.02 -1.25 -3.00
CA GLY A 52 9.94 -0.94 -2.08
C GLY A 52 10.00 -1.74 -0.79
N GLU A 53 10.29 -3.04 -0.85
CA GLU A 53 10.45 -3.87 0.36
C GLU A 53 11.54 -3.30 1.29
N ARG A 54 12.69 -2.87 0.73
CA ARG A 54 13.76 -2.22 1.52
C ARG A 54 13.31 -0.89 2.10
N ARG A 55 12.81 0.02 1.26
CA ARG A 55 12.46 1.39 1.68
C ARG A 55 11.32 1.43 2.68
N LEU A 56 10.28 0.64 2.45
CA LEU A 56 9.17 0.52 3.39
C LEU A 56 9.63 -0.13 4.69
N GLY A 57 10.52 -1.13 4.63
CA GLY A 57 11.11 -1.73 5.82
C GLY A 57 11.90 -0.74 6.66
N ASP A 58 12.77 0.06 6.02
CA ASP A 58 13.56 1.09 6.71
C ASP A 58 12.68 2.19 7.32
N LEU A 59 11.66 2.66 6.58
CA LEU A 59 10.80 3.76 7.01
C LEU A 59 9.81 3.38 8.11
N LEU A 60 9.29 2.15 8.04
CA LEU A 60 8.20 1.69 8.91
C LEU A 60 8.69 0.73 10.00
N GLY A 61 9.95 0.28 9.96
CA GLY A 61 10.54 -0.64 10.94
C GLY A 61 9.91 -2.04 10.90
N ILE A 62 9.46 -2.48 9.72
CA ILE A 62 8.76 -3.75 9.52
C ILE A 62 9.57 -4.65 8.57
N ALA A 63 9.60 -5.96 8.84
CA ALA A 63 10.28 -6.92 7.98
C ALA A 63 9.36 -7.40 6.84
N ALA A 64 9.94 -7.76 5.68
CA ALA A 64 9.16 -8.09 4.48
C ALA A 64 8.26 -9.32 4.62
N ASP A 65 8.63 -10.23 5.51
CA ASP A 65 7.81 -11.38 5.91
C ASP A 65 6.61 -10.99 6.78
N ALA A 66 6.67 -9.85 7.49
CA ALA A 66 5.61 -9.40 8.38
C ALA A 66 4.31 -8.97 7.67
N TRP A 67 4.38 -8.57 6.39
CA TRP A 67 3.21 -8.19 5.58
C TRP A 67 2.83 -9.19 4.50
N ARG A 68 3.66 -10.21 4.24
CA ARG A 68 3.30 -11.30 3.33
C ARG A 68 2.22 -12.15 4.00
N PRO A 69 1.04 -12.30 3.38
CA PRO A 69 0.03 -13.19 3.94
C PRO A 69 0.61 -14.61 4.00
N THR A 70 0.70 -15.19 5.19
CA THR A 70 0.66 -16.64 5.33
C THR A 70 -0.65 -17.09 4.69
N ARG A 71 -0.56 -17.93 3.66
CA ARG A 71 -1.74 -18.51 3.01
C ARG A 71 -2.66 -19.18 4.02
#